data_AF-A0A517TTH8-F1
#
_entry.id   AF-A0A517TTH8-F1
#
_cell.length_a   1.000
_cell.length_b   1.000
_cell.length_c   1.000
_cell.angle_alpha   90.00
_cell.angle_beta   90.00
_cell.angle_gamma   90.00
#
_symmetry.space_group_name_H-M   'P 1'
#
loop_
_entity.id
_entity.type
_entity.pdbx_description
1 polymer ?
#
loop_
_entity_poly.entity_id
_entity_poly.type
_entity_poly.pdbx_seq_one_letter_code
_entity_poly.pdbx_strand_id
1 'polypeptide(L)'
;MKPEDLILPRDPSLTNEKVMQMLEDAASAPQPEAVERAVTSAHQVGVREEFVPPLLSLLRSTDHFRHEDIVNALQDIKDPRAVEGLFDAATVTHEYLAYDEFFGLARKCTWALADIGTPEAKARLVQLAASENPLIAGYAKKRLDRWHDEQNSKRG
;
A
#
# COMPACT_ATOMS: atom_id res chain seq x y z
N MET A 1 2.77 -27.16 1.21
CA MET A 1 2.95 -26.08 2.20
C MET A 1 2.44 -24.82 1.53
N LYS A 2 1.41 -24.18 2.08
CA LYS A 2 0.88 -22.96 1.46
C LYS A 2 1.78 -21.78 1.87
N PRO A 3 1.97 -20.75 1.03
CA PRO A 3 2.83 -19.60 1.36
C PRO A 3 2.41 -18.88 2.65
N GLU A 4 1.12 -18.97 3.01
CA GLU A 4 0.55 -18.44 4.26
C GLU A 4 1.02 -19.16 5.56
N ASP A 5 1.72 -20.29 5.46
CA ASP A 5 2.18 -21.07 6.63
C ASP A 5 3.59 -20.67 7.12
N LEU A 6 4.28 -19.73 6.45
CA LEU A 6 5.60 -19.24 6.85
C LEU A 6 5.49 -17.88 7.56
N ILE A 7 4.69 -17.82 8.62
CA ILE A 7 4.77 -16.70 9.57
C ILE A 7 6.12 -16.85 10.28
N LEU A 8 7.14 -16.14 9.79
CA LEU A 8 8.39 -16.02 10.51
C LEU A 8 8.05 -15.53 11.93
N PRO A 9 8.49 -16.23 12.98
CA PRO A 9 8.16 -15.85 14.35
C PRO A 9 8.61 -14.41 14.56
N ARG A 10 7.73 -13.59 15.15
CA ARG A 10 8.04 -12.21 15.49
C ARG A 10 9.33 -12.18 16.29
N ASP A 11 10.32 -11.43 15.80
CA ASP A 11 11.54 -11.18 16.55
C ASP A 11 11.16 -10.46 17.87
N PRO A 12 11.39 -11.06 19.05
CA PRO A 12 10.99 -10.49 20.32
C PRO A 12 11.75 -9.18 20.64
N SER A 13 12.84 -8.89 19.91
CA SER A 13 13.61 -7.66 20.05
C SER A 13 13.03 -6.48 19.24
N LEU A 14 12.07 -6.71 18.34
CA LEU A 14 11.42 -5.67 17.55
C LEU A 14 10.34 -4.95 18.36
N THR A 15 10.63 -3.70 18.70
CA THR A 15 9.69 -2.74 19.29
C THR A 15 9.18 -1.78 18.20
N ASN A 16 8.05 -1.11 18.47
CA ASN A 16 7.49 -0.13 17.53
C ASN A 16 8.47 1.03 17.28
N GLU A 17 9.20 1.47 18.31
CA GLU A 17 10.18 2.55 18.21
C GLU A 17 11.33 2.17 17.28
N LYS A 18 11.83 0.92 17.37
CA LYS A 18 12.87 0.44 16.47
C LYS A 18 12.38 0.36 15.03
N VAL A 19 11.15 -0.13 14.83
CA VAL A 19 10.54 -0.20 13.50
C VAL A 19 10.32 1.19 12.92
N MET A 20 9.87 2.15 13.72
CA MET A 20 9.73 3.54 13.30
C MET A 20 11.07 4.10 12.84
N GLN A 21 12.14 3.91 13.64
CA GLN A 21 13.49 4.35 13.25
C GLN A 21 13.94 3.70 11.93
N MET A 22 13.71 2.40 11.75
CA MET A 22 14.06 1.70 10.51
C MET A 22 13.30 2.26 9.29
N LEU A 23 12.03 2.62 9.46
CA LEU A 23 11.22 3.23 8.41
C LEU A 23 11.69 4.65 8.09
N GLU A 24 12.03 5.46 9.10
CA GLU A 24 12.56 6.82 8.92
C GLU A 24 13.94 6.84 8.26
N ASP A 25 14.82 5.93 8.67
CA ASP A 25 16.15 5.76 8.10
C ASP A 25 16.03 5.34 6.62
N ALA A 26 15.18 4.35 6.33
CA ALA A 26 14.93 3.90 4.97
C ALA A 26 14.25 4.98 4.11
N ALA A 27 13.36 5.80 4.69
CA ALA A 27 12.73 6.91 4.00
C ALA A 27 13.70 8.05 3.67
N SER A 28 14.73 8.24 4.50
CA SER A 28 15.76 9.29 4.32
C SER A 28 16.86 8.88 3.34
N ALA A 29 17.20 7.59 3.31
CA ALA A 29 18.20 7.02 2.42
C ALA A 29 17.70 5.65 1.90
N PRO A 30 16.81 5.63 0.89
CA PRO A 30 16.20 4.39 0.42
C PRO A 30 17.26 3.50 -0.20
N GLN A 31 17.47 2.34 0.42
CA GLN A 31 18.26 1.23 -0.09
C GLN A 31 17.36 0.00 -0.13
N PRO A 32 17.34 -0.80 -1.20
CA PRO A 32 16.39 -1.91 -1.36
C PRO A 32 16.30 -2.82 -0.12
N GLU A 33 17.44 -3.22 0.43
CA GLU A 33 17.52 -4.08 1.62
C GLU A 33 17.03 -3.40 2.89
N ALA A 34 17.31 -2.10 3.07
CA ALA A 34 16.83 -1.35 4.23
C ALA A 34 15.32 -1.18 4.20
N VAL A 35 14.76 -0.90 3.02
CA VAL A 35 13.31 -0.78 2.79
C VAL A 35 12.64 -2.13 3.03
N GLU A 36 13.17 -3.22 2.46
CA GLU A 36 12.63 -4.56 2.67
C GLU A 36 12.60 -4.93 4.16
N ARG A 37 13.70 -4.70 4.87
CA ARG A 37 13.78 -4.97 6.32
C ARG A 37 12.77 -4.13 7.09
N ALA A 38 12.72 -2.81 6.86
CA ALA A 38 11.83 -1.91 7.58
C ALA A 38 10.35 -2.26 7.38
N VAL A 39 9.93 -2.47 6.12
CA VAL A 39 8.54 -2.82 5.78
C VAL A 39 8.18 -4.21 6.31
N THR A 40 9.09 -5.18 6.25
CA THR A 40 8.85 -6.53 6.80
C THR A 40 8.70 -6.48 8.33
N SER A 41 9.58 -5.74 9.02
CA SER A 41 9.49 -5.56 10.47
C SER A 41 8.22 -4.80 10.88
N ALA A 42 7.75 -3.84 10.09
CA ALA A 42 6.47 -3.17 10.31
C ALA A 42 5.28 -4.13 10.30
N HIS A 43 5.25 -5.08 9.35
CA HIS A 43 4.22 -6.12 9.35
C HIS A 43 4.33 -7.06 10.57
N GLN A 44 5.55 -7.42 10.98
CA GLN A 44 5.78 -8.32 12.13
C GLN A 44 5.31 -7.74 13.46
N VAL A 45 5.42 -6.42 13.66
CA VAL A 45 4.95 -5.75 14.89
C VAL A 45 3.49 -5.32 14.80
N GLY A 46 2.85 -5.50 13.64
CA GLY A 46 1.56 -4.94 13.29
C GLY A 46 1.71 -3.50 12.81
N VAL A 47 1.23 -3.21 11.61
CA VAL A 47 1.27 -1.85 11.04
C VAL A 47 0.39 -0.89 11.85
N ARG A 48 0.81 0.37 11.93
CA ARG A 48 0.20 1.37 12.83
C ARG A 48 0.11 2.71 12.14
N GLU A 49 -0.78 3.55 12.66
CA GLU A 49 -1.03 4.90 12.14
C GLU A 49 0.24 5.76 12.11
N GLU A 50 1.11 5.62 13.12
CA GLU A 50 2.38 6.36 13.19
C GLU A 50 3.34 6.03 12.03
N PHE A 51 3.20 4.89 11.37
CA PHE A 51 4.05 4.48 10.25
C PHE A 51 3.63 5.10 8.92
N VAL A 52 2.46 5.75 8.83
CA VAL A 52 1.93 6.30 7.58
C VAL A 52 2.90 7.31 6.94
N PRO A 53 3.47 8.31 7.67
CA PRO A 53 4.36 9.27 7.05
C PRO A 53 5.60 8.66 6.37
N PRO A 54 6.42 7.79 7.02
CA PRO A 54 7.56 7.19 6.35
C PRO A 54 7.14 6.18 5.26
N LEU A 55 6.04 5.44 5.44
CA LEU A 55 5.51 4.55 4.39
C LEU A 55 5.13 5.33 3.12
N LEU A 56 4.51 6.50 3.26
CA LEU A 56 4.19 7.36 2.11
C LEU A 56 5.44 7.95 1.46
N SER A 57 6.50 8.21 2.23
CA SER A 57 7.80 8.62 1.68
C SER A 57 8.40 7.51 0.82
N LEU A 58 8.41 6.29 1.33
CA LEU A 58 8.88 5.10 0.62
C LEU A 58 8.03 4.82 -0.62
N LEU A 59 6.70 4.92 -0.54
CA LEU A 59 5.82 4.71 -1.69
C LEU A 59 6.16 5.62 -2.89
N ARG A 60 6.69 6.82 -2.64
CA ARG A 60 7.14 7.77 -3.68
C ARG A 60 8.57 7.53 -4.17
N SER A 61 9.39 6.78 -3.42
CA SER A 61 10.76 6.47 -3.82
C SER A 61 10.77 5.51 -5.01
N THR A 62 11.79 5.60 -5.86
CA THR A 62 12.00 4.68 -6.99
C THR A 62 13.11 3.66 -6.72
N ASP A 63 13.84 3.78 -5.60
CA ASP A 63 15.10 3.09 -5.34
C ASP A 63 14.92 1.75 -4.61
N HIS A 64 13.75 1.12 -4.76
CA HIS A 64 13.42 -0.17 -4.14
C HIS A 64 12.29 -0.89 -4.87
N PHE A 65 11.98 -2.12 -4.45
CA PHE A 65 11.02 -3.01 -5.11
C PHE A 65 9.79 -3.38 -4.24
N ARG A 66 9.58 -2.68 -3.13
CA ARG A 66 8.59 -3.03 -2.08
C ARG A 66 7.28 -2.23 -2.15
N HIS A 67 6.99 -1.55 -3.26
CA HIS A 67 5.80 -0.69 -3.39
C HIS A 67 4.49 -1.41 -3.09
N GLU A 68 4.36 -2.66 -3.55
CA GLU A 68 3.15 -3.43 -3.29
C GLU A 68 2.96 -3.79 -1.81
N ASP A 69 4.04 -4.06 -1.07
CA ASP A 69 3.97 -4.32 0.38
C ASP A 69 3.68 -3.06 1.16
N ILE A 70 4.19 -1.91 0.71
CA ILE A 70 3.87 -0.60 1.28
C ILE A 70 2.38 -0.29 1.07
N VAL A 71 1.82 -0.57 -0.10
CA VAL A 71 0.38 -0.40 -0.36
C VAL A 71 -0.45 -1.33 0.53
N ASN A 72 -0.04 -2.59 0.73
CA ASN A 72 -0.71 -3.50 1.65
C ASN A 72 -0.69 -2.95 3.09
N ALA A 73 0.46 -2.46 3.57
CA ALA A 73 0.55 -1.83 4.89
C ALA A 73 -0.40 -0.64 5.04
N LEU A 74 -0.45 0.25 4.03
CA LEU A 74 -1.36 1.40 4.04
C LEU A 74 -2.84 0.99 3.96
N GLN A 75 -3.15 -0.08 3.22
CA GLN A 75 -4.49 -0.67 3.15
C GLN A 75 -4.93 -1.23 4.50
N ASP A 76 -4.02 -1.87 5.25
CA ASP A 76 -4.32 -2.39 6.58
C ASP A 76 -4.53 -1.26 7.59
N ILE A 77 -3.74 -0.18 7.48
CA ILE A 77 -3.86 1.00 8.36
C ILE A 77 -5.14 1.80 8.06
N LYS A 78 -5.53 1.93 6.79
CA LYS A 78 -6.73 2.69 6.33
C LYS A 78 -6.74 4.17 6.69
N ASP A 79 -5.55 4.77 6.80
CA ASP A 79 -5.44 6.19 7.15
C ASP A 79 -5.77 7.11 5.95
N PRO A 80 -6.64 8.11 6.12
CA PRO A 80 -6.98 9.07 5.06
C PRO A 80 -5.78 9.84 4.47
N ARG A 81 -4.69 10.02 5.22
CA ARG A 81 -3.46 10.65 4.73
C ARG A 81 -2.83 9.89 3.55
N ALA A 82 -3.16 8.61 3.40
CA ALA A 82 -2.61 7.79 2.33
C ALA A 82 -3.33 7.94 0.98
N VAL A 83 -4.50 8.59 0.93
CA VAL A 83 -5.35 8.65 -0.28
C VAL A 83 -4.61 9.18 -1.49
N GLU A 84 -3.92 10.31 -1.35
CA GLU A 84 -3.20 10.93 -2.47
C GLU A 84 -2.00 10.10 -2.91
N GLY A 85 -1.20 9.58 -1.96
CA GLY A 85 -0.07 8.73 -2.29
C GLY A 85 -0.46 7.42 -2.99
N LEU A 86 -1.58 6.82 -2.60
CA LEU A 86 -2.13 5.62 -3.24
C LEU A 86 -2.65 5.90 -4.65
N PHE A 87 -3.27 7.07 -4.85
CA PHE A 87 -3.69 7.51 -6.18
C PHE A 87 -2.49 7.71 -7.10
N ASP A 88 -1.47 8.44 -6.65
CA ASP A 88 -0.25 8.67 -7.43
C ASP A 88 0.41 7.34 -7.79
N ALA A 89 0.60 6.44 -6.82
CA ALA A 89 1.18 5.11 -7.05
C ALA A 89 0.36 4.24 -8.01
N ALA A 90 -0.95 4.44 -8.12
CA ALA A 90 -1.79 3.73 -9.09
C ALA A 90 -1.59 4.22 -10.53
N THR A 91 -1.00 5.40 -10.73
CA THR A 91 -0.84 6.06 -12.03
C THR A 91 0.60 6.07 -12.54
N VAL A 92 1.56 5.68 -11.69
CA VAL A 92 2.98 5.61 -12.03
C VAL A 92 3.39 4.17 -12.29
N THR A 93 4.24 3.96 -13.30
CA THR A 93 4.89 2.68 -13.56
C THR A 93 6.34 2.76 -13.11
N HIS A 94 6.74 1.91 -12.16
CA HIS A 94 8.14 1.74 -11.80
C HIS A 94 8.86 0.88 -12.85
N GLU A 95 10.15 1.14 -13.11
CA GLU A 95 10.92 0.42 -14.14
C GLU A 95 10.89 -1.09 -13.93
N TYR A 96 11.01 -1.56 -12.68
CA TYR A 96 10.97 -2.97 -12.35
C TYR A 96 9.59 -3.63 -12.56
N LEU A 97 8.53 -2.82 -12.73
CA LEU A 97 7.17 -3.25 -13.05
C LEU A 97 6.79 -2.97 -14.51
N ALA A 98 7.72 -2.53 -15.37
CA ALA A 98 7.41 -2.17 -16.75
C ALA A 98 6.82 -3.33 -17.57
N TYR A 99 7.11 -4.57 -17.17
CA TYR A 99 6.59 -5.79 -17.81
C TYR A 99 5.39 -6.39 -17.07
N ASP A 100 4.84 -5.72 -16.05
CA ASP A 100 3.63 -6.16 -15.37
C ASP A 100 2.40 -5.80 -16.21
N GLU A 101 1.99 -6.74 -17.06
CA GLU A 101 0.81 -6.61 -17.91
C GLU A 101 -0.50 -6.48 -17.11
N PHE A 102 -0.51 -6.81 -15.82
CA PHE A 102 -1.71 -6.80 -14.97
C PHE A 102 -1.81 -5.58 -14.08
N PHE A 103 -0.82 -4.69 -14.05
CA PHE A 103 -0.80 -3.50 -13.19
C PHE A 103 -1.16 -3.83 -11.73
N GLY A 104 -0.47 -4.82 -11.16
CA GLY A 104 -0.68 -5.35 -9.81
C GLY A 104 -0.65 -4.27 -8.74
N LEU A 105 0.32 -3.35 -8.83
CA LEU A 105 0.41 -2.19 -7.93
C LEU A 105 -0.85 -1.32 -8.00
N ALA A 106 -1.26 -0.91 -9.20
CA ALA A 106 -2.46 -0.10 -9.40
C ALA A 106 -3.72 -0.81 -8.91
N ARG A 107 -3.82 -2.13 -9.17
CA ARG A 107 -4.91 -2.96 -8.63
C ARG A 107 -4.94 -2.87 -7.11
N LYS A 108 -3.82 -3.10 -6.42
CA LYS A 108 -3.72 -3.00 -4.95
C LYS A 108 -4.10 -1.61 -4.44
N CYS A 109 -3.64 -0.54 -5.10
CA CYS A 109 -4.05 0.82 -4.75
C CYS A 109 -5.56 1.03 -4.80
N THR A 110 -6.26 0.46 -5.80
CA THR A 110 -7.74 0.58 -5.84
C THR A 110 -8.42 -0.14 -4.66
N TRP A 111 -7.88 -1.26 -4.19
CA TRP A 111 -8.35 -1.91 -2.97
C TRP A 111 -8.09 -1.05 -1.74
N ALA A 112 -6.86 -0.56 -1.58
CA ALA A 112 -6.50 0.33 -0.49
C ALA A 112 -7.40 1.57 -0.39
N LEU A 113 -7.70 2.23 -1.51
CA LEU A 113 -8.62 3.37 -1.56
C LEU A 113 -10.06 2.98 -1.17
N ALA A 114 -10.55 1.82 -1.62
CA ALA A 114 -11.86 1.31 -1.21
C ALA A 114 -11.91 0.94 0.28
N ASP A 115 -10.79 0.52 0.84
CA ASP A 115 -10.60 0.19 2.25
C ASP A 115 -10.55 1.41 3.16
N ILE A 116 -9.91 2.49 2.70
CA ILE A 116 -9.95 3.80 3.38
C ILE A 116 -11.37 4.37 3.41
N GLY A 117 -12.13 4.25 2.32
CA GLY A 117 -13.58 4.48 2.34
C GLY A 117 -14.05 5.93 2.51
N THR A 118 -13.14 6.91 2.54
CA THR A 118 -13.50 8.33 2.65
C THR A 118 -14.09 8.87 1.33
N PRO A 119 -14.83 9.99 1.36
CA PRO A 119 -15.27 10.68 0.15
C PRO A 119 -14.13 11.00 -0.82
N GLU A 120 -12.96 11.39 -0.29
CA GLU A 120 -11.76 11.69 -1.05
C GLU A 120 -11.22 10.42 -1.74
N ALA A 121 -11.14 9.30 -1.02
CA ALA A 121 -10.73 8.02 -1.58
C ALA A 121 -11.67 7.57 -2.71
N LYS A 122 -12.98 7.76 -2.52
CA LYS A 122 -13.99 7.51 -3.56
C LYS A 122 -13.77 8.40 -4.78
N ALA A 123 -13.49 9.69 -4.58
CA ALA A 123 -13.22 10.62 -5.67
C ALA A 123 -11.99 10.19 -6.49
N ARG A 124 -10.93 9.70 -5.83
CA ARG A 124 -9.76 9.14 -6.52
C ARG A 124 -10.08 7.87 -7.30
N LEU A 125 -10.93 6.98 -6.78
CA LEU A 125 -11.42 5.84 -7.55
C LEU A 125 -12.24 6.26 -8.78
N VAL A 126 -13.06 7.32 -8.69
CA VAL A 126 -13.77 7.85 -9.87
C VAL A 126 -12.80 8.35 -10.94
N GLN A 127 -11.72 9.02 -10.54
CA GLN A 127 -10.67 9.45 -11.47
C GLN A 127 -9.96 8.25 -12.12
N LEU A 128 -9.58 7.23 -11.32
CA LEU A 128 -8.95 6.02 -11.85
C LEU A 128 -9.89 5.24 -12.79
N ALA A 129 -11.21 5.24 -12.53
CA ALA A 129 -12.21 4.63 -13.39
C ALA A 129 -12.33 5.31 -14.78
N ALA A 130 -11.80 6.53 -14.92
CA ALA A 130 -11.69 7.28 -16.17
C ALA A 130 -10.29 7.20 -16.80
N SER A 131 -9.38 6.38 -16.26
CA SER A 131 -8.03 6.18 -16.83
C SER A 131 -8.10 5.67 -18.27
N GLU A 132 -7.16 6.12 -19.10
CA GLU A 132 -6.97 5.62 -20.47
C GLU A 132 -6.56 4.14 -20.48
N ASN A 133 -5.94 3.66 -19.40
CA ASN A 133 -5.61 2.26 -19.24
C ASN A 133 -6.87 1.46 -18.83
N PRO A 134 -7.36 0.54 -19.68
CA PRO A 134 -8.62 -0.16 -19.42
C PRO A 134 -8.56 -1.11 -18.21
N LEU A 135 -7.38 -1.62 -17.84
CA LEU A 135 -7.22 -2.47 -16.66
C LEU A 135 -7.36 -1.66 -15.38
N ILE A 136 -6.65 -0.52 -15.28
CA ILE A 136 -6.76 0.40 -14.13
C ILE A 136 -8.19 0.89 -13.99
N ALA A 137 -8.81 1.31 -15.10
CA ALA A 137 -10.21 1.73 -15.12
C ALA A 137 -11.15 0.62 -14.65
N GLY A 138 -10.94 -0.62 -15.11
CA GLY A 138 -11.72 -1.79 -14.71
C GLY A 138 -11.59 -2.13 -13.22
N TYR A 139 -10.38 -2.05 -12.66
CA TYR A 139 -10.16 -2.27 -11.23
C TYR A 139 -10.93 -1.25 -10.40
N ALA A 140 -10.82 0.03 -10.72
CA ALA A 140 -11.50 1.09 -9.99
C ALA A 140 -13.04 0.98 -10.09
N LYS A 141 -13.59 0.72 -11.29
CA LYS A 141 -15.03 0.46 -11.49
C LYS A 141 -15.53 -0.67 -10.60
N LYS A 142 -14.79 -1.78 -10.54
CA LYS A 142 -15.14 -2.92 -9.68
C LYS A 142 -15.24 -2.56 -8.20
N ARG A 143 -14.47 -1.57 -7.72
CA ARG A 143 -14.56 -1.08 -6.33
C ARG A 143 -15.76 -0.16 -6.15
N LEU A 144 -16.01 0.73 -7.12
CA LEU A 144 -17.16 1.64 -7.10
C LEU A 144 -18.50 0.92 -7.17
N ASP A 145 -18.62 -0.11 -8.02
CA ASP A 145 -19.84 -0.92 -8.16
C ASP A 145 -20.23 -1.61 -6.85
N ARG A 146 -19.23 -1.99 -6.05
CA ARG A 146 -19.39 -2.65 -4.75
C ARG A 146 -19.26 -1.69 -3.58
N TRP A 147 -19.22 -0.37 -3.81
CA TRP A 147 -18.84 0.61 -2.78
C TRP A 147 -19.55 0.39 -1.43
N HIS A 148 -20.87 0.16 -1.46
CA HIS A 148 -21.64 -0.10 -0.24
C HIS A 148 -21.22 -1.39 0.47
N ASP A 149 -21.00 -2.49 -0.27
CA ASP A 149 -20.56 -3.77 0.28
C ASP A 149 -19.14 -3.68 0.84
N GLU A 150 -18.26 -2.94 0.15
CA GLU A 150 -16.88 -2.68 0.57
C GLU A 150 -16.83 -1.92 1.90
N GLN A 151 -17.78 -0.99 2.14
CA GLN A 151 -17.88 -0.24 3.39
C GLN A 151 -18.51 -1.07 4.52
N ASN A 152 -19.46 -1.94 4.21
CA ASN A 152 -20.17 -2.75 5.21
C ASN A 152 -19.34 -3.92 5.71
N SER A 153 -18.49 -4.53 4.87
CA SER A 153 -17.63 -5.66 5.23
C SER A 153 -16.50 -5.30 6.20
N LYS A 154 -16.33 -4.01 6.52
CA LYS A 154 -15.26 -3.46 7.36
C LYS A 154 -15.75 -2.93 8.72
N ARG A 155 -17.06 -3.05 8.99
CA ARG A 155 -17.70 -2.65 10.25
C ARG A 155 -18.01 -3.83 11.19
N GLY A 156 -17.52 -5.03 10.87
CA GLY A 156 -17.67 -6.25 11.66
C GLY A 156 -16.45 -6.55 12.52
#